data_AF-A0A3M3JP75-F1
#
_entry.id   AF-A0A3M3JP75-F1
#
_cell.length_a   1.000
_cell.length_b   1.000
_cell.length_c   1.000
_cell.angle_alpha   90.00
_cell.angle_beta   90.00
_cell.angle_gamma   90.00
#
_symmetry.space_group_name_H-M   'P 1'
#
loop_
_entity.id
_entity.type
_entity.pdbx_description
1 polymer ?
#
loop_
_entity_poly.entity_id
_entity_poly.type
_entity_poly.pdbx_seq_one_letter_code
_entity_poly.pdbx_strand_id
1 'polypeptide(L)'
;MYLVLHNIENGALQAKKITEQVNRKEFTVSHATDIFVALEKSINIYIENNFNHQLDGVEELLTEALSINKTDTIRAIKKSFYKHGELVKIMLGETEYSSLTKFLISFSEKALAVEMTRRREMSIQQMIIESPVY
;
A
#
# COMPACT_ATOMS: atom_id res chain seq x y z
N MET A 1 2.91 -19.16 -6.84
CA MET A 1 3.59 -18.32 -7.83
C MET A 1 2.55 -17.72 -8.77
N TYR A 2 2.53 -16.39 -8.86
CA TYR A 2 1.58 -15.57 -9.60
C TYR A 2 2.28 -14.85 -10.77
N LEU A 3 1.52 -14.56 -11.82
CA LEU A 3 1.85 -13.67 -12.92
C LEU A 3 1.05 -12.40 -12.75
N VAL A 4 1.73 -11.28 -12.52
CA VAL A 4 1.13 -9.95 -12.58
C VAL A 4 1.24 -9.47 -14.01
N LEU A 5 0.10 -9.19 -14.63
CA LEU A 5 -0.07 -8.84 -16.02
C LEU A 5 -0.59 -7.42 -16.06
N HIS A 6 0.08 -6.53 -16.79
CA HIS A 6 -0.41 -5.18 -16.98
C HIS A 6 -0.31 -4.72 -18.43
N ASN A 7 -1.32 -4.00 -18.88
CA ASN A 7 -1.37 -3.35 -20.17
C ASN A 7 -1.92 -1.93 -19.97
N ILE A 8 -1.12 -0.94 -20.38
CA ILE A 8 -1.43 0.48 -20.19
C ILE A 8 -2.43 0.98 -21.24
N GLU A 9 -2.46 0.38 -22.43
CA GLU A 9 -3.32 0.82 -23.53
C GLU A 9 -4.81 0.56 -23.25
N ASN A 10 -5.11 -0.50 -22.50
CA ASN A 10 -6.47 -0.84 -22.06
C ASN A 10 -6.70 -0.65 -20.55
N GLY A 11 -5.68 -0.19 -19.81
CA GLY A 11 -5.71 -0.02 -18.36
C GLY A 11 -5.84 -1.33 -17.57
N ALA A 12 -5.64 -2.49 -18.18
CA ALA A 12 -5.83 -3.76 -17.50
C ALA A 12 -4.64 -4.07 -16.57
N LEU A 13 -4.95 -4.37 -15.31
CA LEU A 13 -4.01 -4.88 -14.32
C LEU A 13 -4.62 -6.14 -13.70
N GLN A 14 -3.97 -7.29 -13.84
CA GLN A 14 -4.49 -8.58 -13.38
C GLN A 14 -3.38 -9.40 -12.75
N ALA A 15 -3.71 -10.26 -11.79
CA ALA A 15 -2.78 -11.24 -11.26
C ALA A 15 -3.38 -12.63 -11.32
N LYS A 16 -2.71 -13.54 -12.03
CA LYS A 16 -3.17 -14.91 -12.27
C LYS A 16 -2.18 -15.93 -11.76
N LYS A 17 -2.65 -17.11 -11.33
CA LYS A 17 -1.75 -18.21 -10.96
C LYS A 17 -1.03 -18.70 -12.21
N ILE A 18 0.24 -19.09 -12.08
CA ILE A 18 1.08 -19.53 -13.22
C ILE A 18 0.48 -20.69 -14.01
N THR A 19 -0.39 -21.47 -13.39
CA THR A 19 -1.11 -22.59 -14.00
C THR A 19 -2.14 -22.17 -15.05
N GLU A 20 -2.50 -20.88 -15.12
CA GLU A 20 -3.47 -20.37 -16.09
C GLU A 20 -2.79 -19.98 -17.41
N GLN A 21 -3.42 -20.32 -18.54
CA GLN A 21 -2.95 -19.89 -19.85
C GLN A 21 -3.22 -18.38 -20.02
N VAL A 22 -2.15 -17.61 -20.24
CA VAL A 22 -2.23 -16.16 -20.41
C VAL A 22 -1.66 -15.76 -21.77
N ASN A 23 -2.37 -14.88 -22.48
CA ASN A 23 -1.89 -14.29 -23.73
C ASN A 23 -0.77 -13.26 -23.44
N ARG A 24 0.49 -13.69 -23.46
CA ARG A 24 1.67 -12.86 -23.08
C ARG A 24 2.04 -11.77 -24.10
N LYS A 25 1.45 -11.77 -25.30
CA LYS A 25 1.82 -10.83 -26.37
C LYS A 25 1.25 -9.42 -26.15
N GLU A 26 0.16 -9.32 -25.40
CA GLU A 26 -0.59 -8.06 -25.18
C GLU A 26 -0.32 -7.48 -23.78
N PHE A 27 0.49 -8.13 -22.95
CA PHE A 27 0.68 -7.74 -21.55
C PHE A 27 2.15 -7.76 -21.16
N THR A 28 2.56 -6.75 -20.40
CA THR A 28 3.84 -6.80 -19.69
C THR A 28 3.68 -7.73 -18.49
N VAL A 29 4.56 -8.73 -18.38
CA VAL A 29 4.45 -9.81 -17.39
C VAL A 29 5.51 -9.65 -16.29
N SER A 30 5.06 -9.65 -15.04
CA SER A 30 5.89 -9.66 -13.85
C SER A 30 5.63 -10.92 -13.02
N HIS A 31 6.69 -11.53 -12.48
CA HIS A 31 6.56 -12.75 -11.67
C HIS A 31 6.48 -12.42 -10.18
N ALA A 32 5.60 -13.09 -9.44
CA ALA A 32 5.50 -13.01 -7.99
C ALA A 32 5.53 -14.42 -7.37
N THR A 33 6.27 -14.59 -6.28
CA THR A 33 6.44 -15.89 -5.59
C THR A 33 5.14 -16.33 -4.93
N ASP A 34 4.44 -15.39 -4.32
CA ASP A 34 3.21 -15.57 -3.57
C ASP A 34 2.24 -14.40 -3.83
N ILE A 35 1.05 -14.49 -3.23
CA ILE A 35 -0.01 -13.51 -3.40
C ILE A 35 0.33 -12.15 -2.78
N PHE A 36 1.09 -12.12 -1.68
CA PHE A 36 1.45 -10.88 -1.01
C PHE A 36 2.45 -10.08 -1.83
N VAL A 37 3.41 -10.76 -2.46
CA VAL A 37 4.33 -10.17 -3.43
C VAL A 37 3.60 -9.75 -4.70
N ALA A 38 2.59 -10.51 -5.14
CA ALA A 38 1.76 -10.12 -6.28
C ALA A 38 0.97 -8.84 -5.98
N LEU A 39 0.40 -8.73 -4.78
CA LEU A 39 -0.28 -7.54 -4.30
C LEU A 39 0.67 -6.33 -4.24
N GLU A 40 1.84 -6.48 -3.61
CA GLU A 40 2.85 -5.42 -3.55
C GLU A 40 3.23 -4.92 -4.94
N LYS A 41 3.47 -5.84 -5.89
CA LYS A 41 3.81 -5.48 -7.27
C LYS A 41 2.65 -4.79 -7.99
N SER A 42 1.42 -5.24 -7.80
CA SER A 42 0.25 -4.67 -8.46
C SER A 42 0.00 -3.24 -7.96
N ILE A 43 0.12 -3.00 -6.65
CA ILE A 43 0.04 -1.65 -6.08
C ILE A 43 1.13 -0.74 -6.67
N ASN A 44 2.37 -1.22 -6.72
CA ASN A 44 3.48 -0.43 -7.26
C ASN A 44 3.25 -0.11 -8.75
N ILE A 45 2.85 -1.09 -9.57
CA ILE A 45 2.56 -0.88 -11.00
C ILE A 45 1.41 0.11 -11.20
N TYR A 46 0.35 0.03 -10.39
CA TYR A 46 -0.78 0.95 -10.44
C TYR A 46 -0.33 2.40 -10.21
N ILE A 47 0.46 2.62 -9.16
CA ILE A 47 0.94 3.95 -8.78
C ILE A 47 2.01 4.48 -9.75
N GLU A 48 2.98 3.64 -10.14
CA GLU A 48 4.06 4.02 -11.06
C GLU A 48 3.56 4.39 -12.46
N ASN A 49 2.40 3.86 -12.87
CA ASN A 49 1.74 4.24 -14.12
C ASN A 49 0.71 5.37 -13.94
N ASN A 50 0.84 6.19 -12.89
CA ASN A 50 -0.02 7.36 -12.63
C ASN A 50 -1.51 7.04 -12.57
N PHE A 51 -1.91 5.93 -11.94
CA PHE A 51 -3.33 5.58 -11.75
C PHE A 51 -4.08 5.33 -13.07
N ASN A 52 -3.37 5.04 -14.17
CA ASN A 52 -3.98 4.79 -15.49
C ASN A 52 -4.52 3.36 -15.66
N HIS A 53 -4.38 2.51 -14.64
CA HIS A 53 -4.93 1.15 -14.65
C HIS A 53 -6.27 1.10 -13.93
N GLN A 54 -7.03 0.03 -14.13
CA GLN A 54 -8.24 -0.26 -13.36
C GLN A 54 -7.86 -0.87 -12.00
N LEU A 55 -8.64 -0.53 -10.97
CA LEU A 55 -8.42 -1.01 -9.59
C LEU A 55 -8.88 -2.45 -9.38
N ASP A 56 -9.76 -2.96 -10.24
CA ASP A 56 -10.40 -4.28 -10.10
C ASP A 56 -9.38 -5.39 -9.77
N GLY A 57 -8.25 -5.44 -10.48
CA GLY A 57 -7.22 -6.45 -10.22
C GLY A 57 -6.45 -6.26 -8.90
N VAL A 58 -6.34 -5.04 -8.39
CA VAL A 58 -5.79 -4.77 -7.06
C VAL A 58 -6.79 -5.20 -5.98
N GLU A 59 -8.09 -4.94 -6.18
CA GLU A 59 -9.15 -5.33 -5.26
C GLU A 59 -9.32 -6.85 -5.18
N GLU A 60 -9.30 -7.55 -6.31
CA GLU A 60 -9.33 -9.02 -6.35
C GLU A 60 -8.17 -9.61 -5.53
N LEU A 61 -6.97 -9.06 -5.71
CA LEU A 61 -5.78 -9.47 -4.96
C LEU A 61 -5.87 -9.14 -3.47
N LEU A 62 -6.42 -7.98 -3.11
CA LEU A 62 -6.66 -7.60 -1.73
C LEU A 62 -7.64 -8.57 -1.07
N THR A 63 -8.73 -8.92 -1.77
CA THR A 63 -9.75 -9.86 -1.31
C THR A 63 -9.14 -11.23 -1.03
N GLU A 64 -8.42 -11.79 -2.01
CA GLU A 64 -7.80 -13.11 -1.87
C GLU A 64 -6.70 -13.09 -0.79
N ALA A 65 -5.85 -12.05 -0.71
CA ALA A 65 -4.80 -11.94 0.30
C ALA A 65 -5.35 -11.81 1.73
N LEU A 66 -6.40 -11.00 1.92
CA LEU A 66 -7.07 -10.83 3.22
C LEU A 66 -7.72 -12.13 3.70
N SER A 67 -8.27 -12.93 2.78
CA SER A 67 -8.86 -14.24 3.09
C SER A 67 -7.82 -15.25 3.60
N ILE A 68 -6.57 -15.14 3.14
CA ILE A 68 -5.47 -16.02 3.53
C ILE A 68 -4.84 -15.56 4.84
N ASN A 69 -4.35 -14.33 4.89
CA ASN A 69 -3.71 -13.78 6.08
C ASN A 69 -3.72 -12.25 6.09
N LYS A 70 -4.48 -11.68 7.03
CA LYS A 70 -4.59 -10.23 7.22
C LYS A 70 -3.27 -9.56 7.60
N THR A 71 -2.47 -10.17 8.48
CA THR A 71 -1.23 -9.58 8.99
C THR A 71 -0.19 -9.44 7.87
N ASP A 72 -0.04 -10.49 7.06
CA ASP A 72 0.90 -10.49 5.94
C ASP A 72 0.43 -9.58 4.80
N THR A 73 -0.89 -9.48 4.58
CA THR A 73 -1.47 -8.50 3.66
C THR A 73 -1.15 -7.07 4.06
N ILE A 74 -1.37 -6.71 5.33
CA ILE A 74 -1.01 -5.37 5.85
C ILE A 74 0.49 -5.13 5.72
N ARG A 75 1.32 -6.15 5.94
CA ARG A 75 2.78 -6.03 5.77
C ARG A 75 3.16 -5.73 4.32
N ALA A 76 2.52 -6.38 3.34
CA ALA A 76 2.75 -6.12 1.92
C ALA A 76 2.33 -4.69 1.51
N ILE A 77 1.16 -4.24 1.97
CA ILE A 77 0.68 -2.87 1.74
C ILE A 77 1.65 -1.86 2.37
N LYS A 78 2.14 -2.12 3.60
CA LYS A 78 3.11 -1.26 4.28
C LYS A 78 4.41 -1.11 3.50
N LYS A 79 4.93 -2.16 2.87
CA LYS A 79 6.11 -2.06 2.00
C LYS A 79 5.89 -1.08 0.85
N SER A 80 4.73 -1.18 0.19
CA SER A 80 4.33 -0.25 -0.87
C SER A 80 4.18 1.18 -0.33
N PHE A 81 3.61 1.34 0.86
CA PHE A 81 3.47 2.64 1.54
C PHE A 81 4.81 3.28 1.89
N TYR A 82 5.82 2.51 2.31
CA TYR A 82 7.16 3.05 2.54
C TYR A 82 7.81 3.61 1.27
N LYS A 83 7.45 3.07 0.10
CA LYS A 83 7.98 3.50 -1.19
C LYS A 83 7.20 4.67 -1.80
N HIS A 84 5.87 4.64 -1.73
CA HIS A 84 4.99 5.56 -2.44
C HIS A 84 4.21 6.52 -1.54
N GLY A 85 4.28 6.35 -0.22
CA GLY A 85 3.67 7.23 0.76
C GLY A 85 2.15 7.35 0.61
N GLU A 86 1.65 8.59 0.68
CA GLU A 86 0.22 8.91 0.63
C GLU A 86 -0.48 8.43 -0.64
N LEU A 87 0.24 8.20 -1.74
CA LEU A 87 -0.35 7.65 -2.97
C LEU A 87 -0.99 6.28 -2.75
N VAL A 88 -0.44 5.46 -1.84
CA VAL A 88 -1.04 4.18 -1.45
C VAL A 88 -2.34 4.38 -0.66
N LYS A 89 -2.41 5.42 0.17
CA LYS A 89 -3.63 5.74 0.93
C LYS A 89 -4.73 6.24 0.00
N ILE A 90 -4.39 7.07 -1.00
CA ILE A 90 -5.33 7.54 -2.02
C ILE A 90 -5.90 6.35 -2.79
N MET A 91 -5.02 5.47 -3.31
CA MET A 91 -5.42 4.25 -4.00
C MET A 91 -6.36 3.40 -3.14
N LEU A 92 -6.00 3.10 -1.89
CA LEU A 92 -6.86 2.32 -1.01
C LEU A 92 -8.19 3.03 -0.71
N GLY A 93 -8.19 4.36 -0.66
CA GLY A 93 -9.39 5.18 -0.48
C GLY A 93 -10.40 5.04 -1.62
N GLU A 94 -9.94 4.73 -2.83
CA GLU A 94 -10.77 4.46 -4.00
C GLU A 94 -11.29 3.01 -4.05
N THR A 95 -10.79 2.14 -3.16
CA THR A 95 -11.23 0.75 -3.05
C THR A 95 -12.23 0.52 -1.91
N GLU A 96 -12.93 -0.61 -1.94
CA GLU A 96 -13.75 -1.09 -0.81
C GLU A 96 -12.93 -1.29 0.49
N TYR A 97 -11.60 -1.38 0.36
CA TYR A 97 -10.65 -1.59 1.44
C TYR A 97 -10.06 -0.31 2.04
N SER A 98 -10.72 0.84 1.85
CA SER A 98 -10.32 2.14 2.41
C SER A 98 -10.01 2.14 3.91
N SER A 99 -10.64 1.24 4.69
CA SER A 99 -10.36 1.08 6.11
C SER A 99 -8.91 0.65 6.43
N LEU A 100 -8.20 0.03 5.48
CA LEU A 100 -6.82 -0.41 5.64
C LEU A 100 -5.83 0.76 5.75
N THR A 101 -6.20 1.94 5.24
CA THR A 101 -5.40 3.17 5.33
C THR A 101 -5.05 3.54 6.78
N LYS A 102 -5.93 3.21 7.74
CA LYS A 102 -5.74 3.47 9.18
C LYS A 102 -4.50 2.77 9.75
N PHE A 103 -4.02 1.71 9.12
CA PHE A 103 -2.84 0.97 9.54
C PHE A 103 -1.54 1.51 8.94
N LEU A 104 -1.64 2.46 8.00
CA LEU A 104 -0.52 3.07 7.29
C LEU A 104 -0.17 4.42 7.93
N ILE A 105 0.58 4.35 9.02
CA ILE A 105 1.07 5.54 9.73
C ILE A 105 2.52 5.78 9.32
N SER A 106 2.81 6.96 8.81
CA SER A 106 4.17 7.38 8.46
C SER A 106 5.03 7.55 9.71
N PHE A 107 6.36 7.48 9.55
CA PHE A 107 7.28 7.66 10.66
C PHE A 107 7.16 9.06 11.28
N SER A 108 6.93 10.08 10.46
CA SER A 108 6.70 11.46 10.90
C SER A 108 5.42 11.61 11.72
N GLU A 109 4.30 11.02 11.29
CA GLU A 109 3.05 11.00 12.06
C GLU A 109 3.25 10.29 13.41
N LYS A 110 3.99 9.18 13.43
CA LYS A 110 4.32 8.47 14.66
C LYS A 110 5.19 9.32 15.60
N ALA A 111 6.21 10.00 15.07
CA ALA A 111 7.08 10.87 15.85
C ALA A 111 6.31 12.05 16.44
N LEU A 112 5.44 12.68 15.65
CA LEU A 112 4.56 13.77 16.10
C LEU A 112 3.63 13.30 17.22
N ALA A 113 3.00 12.12 17.08
CA ALA A 113 2.13 11.57 18.11
C ALA A 113 2.88 11.31 19.43
N VAL A 114 4.10 10.80 19.36
CA VAL A 114 4.98 10.61 20.54
C VAL A 114 5.32 11.95 21.18
N GLU A 115 5.71 12.95 20.39
CA GLU A 115 6.04 14.27 20.91
C GLU A 115 4.83 14.95 21.58
N MET A 116 3.66 14.89 20.94
CA MET A 116 2.42 15.47 21.48
C MET A 116 1.98 14.77 22.77
N THR A 117 2.22 13.46 22.89
CA THR A 117 1.99 12.71 24.14
C THR A 117 2.94 13.16 25.23
N ARG A 118 4.25 13.25 24.93
CA ARG A 118 5.26 13.78 25.86
C ARG A 118 4.91 15.19 26.34
N ARG A 119 4.49 16.08 25.43
CA ARG A 119 4.06 17.45 25.78
C ARG A 119 2.84 17.48 26.69
N ARG A 120 1.90 16.53 26.58
CA ARG A 120 0.74 16.42 27.48
C ARG A 120 1.11 15.98 28.89
N GLU A 121 2.17 15.19 29.03
CA GLU A 121 2.63 14.65 30.31
C GLU A 121 3.63 15.57 31.02
N MET A 122 4.19 16.55 30.31
CA MET A 122 5.10 17.54 30.89
C MET A 122 4.36 18.58 31.74
N SER A 123 5.02 19.03 32.81
CA SER A 123 4.55 20.19 33.56
C SER A 123 4.75 21.47 32.74
N ILE A 124 3.94 22.50 33.03
CA ILE A 124 4.01 23.80 32.36
C ILE A 124 5.42 24.41 32.46
N GLN A 125 6.14 24.21 33.57
CA GLN A 125 7.51 24.70 33.75
C GLN A 125 8.51 24.02 32.81
N GLN A 126 8.37 22.71 32.59
CA GLN A 126 9.24 21.96 31.66
C GLN A 126 8.97 22.36 30.21
N MET A 127 7.71 22.61 29.85
CA MET A 127 7.35 23.09 28.51
C MET A 127 7.94 24.48 28.20
N ILE A 128 8.06 25.36 29.20
CA ILE A 128 8.63 26.70 29.03
C ILE A 128 10.15 26.65 28.82
N ILE A 129 10.86 25.78 29.54
CA ILE A 129 12.33 25.61 29.43
C ILE A 129 12.74 25.03 28.07
N GLU A 130 11.92 24.16 27.47
CA GLU A 130 12.20 23.58 26.16
C GLU A 130 11.73 24.45 24.97
N SER A 131 11.04 25.57 25.23
CA SER A 131 10.56 26.44 24.16
C SER A 131 11.71 27.27 23.59
N PRO A 132 11.88 27.37 22.26
CA PRO A 132 12.99 28.10 21.62
C PRO A 132 12.96 29.63 21.81
N VAL A 133 12.05 30.12 22.65
CA VAL A 133 11.85 31.54 22.97
C VAL A 133 12.61 31.95 24.24
N TYR A 134 13.18 30.99 24.99
CA TYR A 134 14.06 31.22 26.14
C TYR A 134 15.45 30.61 25.95
#